data_AF-A0A6L5G1A0-F1
#
_entry.id   AF-A0A6L5G1A0-F1
#
_cell.length_a   1.000
_cell.length_b   1.000
_cell.length_c   1.000
_cell.angle_alpha   90.00
_cell.angle_beta   90.00
_cell.angle_gamma   90.00
#
_symmetry.space_group_name_H-M   'P 1'
#
loop_
_entity.id
_entity.type
_entity.pdbx_description
1 polymer ?
#
loop_
_entity_poly.entity_id
_entity_poly.type
_entity_poly.pdbx_seq_one_letter_code
_entity_poly.pdbx_strand_id
1 'polypeptide(L)'
;PADLAAEALQRVRDQSDARMGEPWPLDRWPDTPTKALLCRDDRFFTPDYMRRVIKERLGIEADEVDGGHCVALSRPKELADRLLSYI
;
A
#
# COMPACT_ATOMS: atom_id res chain seq x y z
N PRO A 1 0.02 -11.96 -18.86
CA PRO A 1 0.56 -12.43 -20.14
C PRO A 1 2.07 -12.10 -20.22
N ALA A 2 2.88 -12.96 -20.84
CA ALA A 2 4.35 -12.82 -20.80
C ALA A 2 4.86 -11.61 -21.60
N ASP A 3 4.21 -11.32 -22.72
CA ASP A 3 4.42 -10.14 -23.57
C ASP A 3 4.20 -8.83 -22.80
N LEU A 4 3.07 -8.69 -22.12
CA LEU A 4 2.78 -7.51 -21.29
C LEU A 4 3.76 -7.36 -20.11
N ALA A 5 4.18 -8.48 -19.52
CA ALA A 5 5.18 -8.46 -18.45
C ALA A 5 6.55 -7.97 -18.96
N ALA A 6 6.99 -8.44 -20.13
CA ALA A 6 8.23 -7.98 -20.76
C ALA A 6 8.16 -6.49 -21.11
N GLU A 7 7.03 -6.02 -21.62
CA GLU A 7 6.79 -4.61 -21.94
C GLU A 7 6.78 -3.72 -20.68
N ALA A 8 6.23 -4.22 -19.57
CA ALA A 8 6.23 -3.52 -18.28
C ALA A 8 7.65 -3.40 -17.71
N LEU A 9 8.45 -4.48 -17.78
CA LEU A 9 9.84 -4.50 -17.32
C LEU A 9 10.72 -3.46 -18.03
N GLN A 10 10.47 -3.19 -19.32
CA GLN A 10 11.19 -2.14 -20.06
C GLN A 10 10.93 -0.72 -19.55
N ARG A 11 9.86 -0.52 -18.76
CA ARG A 11 9.48 0.78 -18.19
C ARG A 11 9.77 0.88 -16.69
N VAL A 12 10.27 -0.18 -16.08
CA VAL A 12 10.69 -0.16 -14.67
C VAL A 12 11.91 0.76 -14.53
N ARG A 13 11.96 1.50 -13.44
CA ARG A 13 13.13 2.30 -13.04
C ARG A 13 13.88 1.55 -11.96
N ASP A 14 15.19 1.71 -11.94
CA ASP A 14 16.01 1.17 -10.85
C ASP A 14 15.53 1.73 -9.50
N GLN A 15 15.30 0.83 -8.56
CA GLN A 15 14.97 1.14 -7.18
C GLN A 15 16.16 0.70 -6.32
N SER A 16 16.60 1.57 -5.41
CA SER A 16 17.66 1.22 -4.45
C SER A 16 17.13 0.28 -3.37
N ASP A 17 17.85 -0.81 -3.13
CA ASP A 17 17.58 -1.75 -2.05
C ASP A 17 18.03 -1.25 -0.66
N ALA A 18 18.80 -0.15 -0.59
CA ALA A 18 19.36 0.36 0.67
C ALA A 18 18.29 0.57 1.75
N ARG A 19 17.11 1.03 1.35
CA ARG A 19 15.97 1.29 2.24
C ARG A 19 15.38 0.03 2.87
N MET A 20 15.65 -1.16 2.32
CA MET A 20 15.20 -2.43 2.90
C MET A 20 16.07 -2.86 4.09
N GLY A 21 17.33 -2.39 4.16
CA GLY A 21 18.28 -2.73 5.22
C GLY A 21 18.41 -1.68 6.34
N GLU A 22 17.91 -0.46 6.11
CA GLU A 22 18.00 0.64 7.07
C GLU A 22 16.81 0.65 8.04
N PRO A 23 17.04 0.92 9.34
CA PRO A 23 15.94 1.17 10.26
C PRO A 23 15.19 2.45 9.89
N TRP A 24 13.90 2.51 10.23
CA TRP A 24 13.13 3.75 10.14
C TRP A 24 13.78 4.82 11.05
N PRO A 25 14.08 6.03 10.54
CA PRO A 25 14.93 6.98 11.25
C PRO A 25 14.21 7.78 12.34
N LEU A 26 12.88 7.68 12.46
CA LEU A 26 12.13 8.42 13.49
C LEU A 26 11.84 7.53 14.70
N ASP A 27 11.98 8.10 15.90
CA ASP A 27 11.68 7.42 17.16
C ASP A 27 10.19 7.12 17.36
N ARG A 28 9.32 7.90 16.69
CA ARG A 28 7.87 7.73 16.71
C ARG A 28 7.23 8.18 15.41
N TRP A 29 5.99 7.76 15.20
CA TRP A 29 5.15 8.29 14.12
C TRP A 29 4.90 9.79 14.33
N PRO A 30 4.99 10.63 13.29
CA PRO A 30 4.70 12.07 13.41
C PRO A 30 3.21 12.32 13.66
N ASP A 31 2.87 13.48 14.24
CA ASP A 31 1.48 13.91 14.51
C ASP A 31 0.71 14.32 13.24
N THR A 32 1.18 13.89 12.06
CA THR A 32 0.50 14.13 10.79
C THR A 32 -0.77 13.28 10.69
N PRO A 33 -1.95 13.88 10.41
CA PRO A 33 -3.17 13.11 10.20
C PRO A 33 -2.96 12.00 9.19
N THR A 34 -3.17 10.76 9.63
CA THR A 34 -2.90 9.55 8.84
C THR A 34 -4.20 8.77 8.67
N LYS A 35 -4.46 8.30 7.44
CA LYS A 35 -5.50 7.33 7.12
C LYS A 35 -4.85 6.06 6.60
N ALA A 36 -5.38 4.91 7.01
CA ALA A 36 -4.95 3.62 6.52
C ALA A 36 -6.04 3.02 5.64
N LEU A 37 -5.65 2.53 4.46
CA LEU A 37 -6.54 1.90 3.48
C LEU A 37 -5.99 0.53 3.10
N LEU A 38 -6.78 -0.53 3.29
CA LEU A 38 -6.41 -1.90 3.00
C LEU A 38 -7.16 -2.46 1.80
N CYS A 39 -6.49 -3.36 1.09
CA CYS A 39 -7.05 -4.10 -0.02
C CYS A 39 -7.49 -5.49 0.46
N ARG A 40 -8.78 -5.81 0.37
CA ARG A 40 -9.38 -7.03 0.94
C ARG A 40 -8.82 -8.33 0.39
N ASP A 41 -8.31 -8.32 -0.84
CA ASP A 41 -7.80 -9.50 -1.54
C ASP A 41 -6.27 -9.49 -1.63
N ASP A 42 -5.57 -8.68 -0.81
CA ASP A 42 -4.11 -8.65 -0.80
C ASP A 42 -3.53 -9.98 -0.27
N ARG A 43 -2.67 -10.59 -1.08
CA ARG A 43 -1.99 -11.85 -0.78
C ARG A 43 -0.53 -11.68 -0.39
N PHE A 44 0.02 -10.48 -0.56
CA PHE A 44 1.39 -10.13 -0.22
C PHE A 44 1.44 -9.55 1.20
N PHE A 45 0.57 -8.59 1.50
CA PHE A 45 0.32 -8.09 2.84
C PHE A 45 -1.13 -8.37 3.23
N THR A 46 -1.38 -9.55 3.77
CA THR A 46 -2.75 -10.01 4.00
C THR A 46 -3.54 -9.04 4.91
N PRO A 47 -4.85 -8.86 4.67
CA PRO A 47 -5.67 -7.91 5.44
C PRO A 47 -5.59 -8.15 6.95
N ASP A 48 -5.65 -9.41 7.39
CA ASP A 48 -5.61 -9.75 8.81
C ASP A 48 -4.27 -9.36 9.45
N TYR A 49 -3.17 -9.58 8.74
CA TYR A 49 -1.84 -9.15 9.19
C TYR A 49 -1.78 -7.63 9.30
N MET A 50 -2.23 -6.92 8.26
CA MET A 50 -2.11 -5.46 8.22
C MET A 50 -3.07 -4.74 9.17
N ARG A 51 -4.30 -5.23 9.36
CA ARG A 51 -5.24 -4.69 10.38
C ARG A 51 -4.58 -4.65 11.75
N ARG A 52 -3.94 -5.76 12.14
CA ARG A 52 -3.21 -5.86 13.40
C ARG A 52 -2.04 -4.88 13.46
N VAL A 53 -1.19 -4.85 12.43
CA VAL A 53 -0.01 -3.96 12.38
C VAL A 53 -0.42 -2.49 12.46
N ILE A 54 -1.43 -2.07 11.70
CA ILE A 54 -1.93 -0.69 11.69
C ILE A 54 -2.50 -0.34 13.06
N LYS A 55 -3.29 -1.22 13.66
CA LYS A 55 -3.86 -0.97 14.98
C LYS A 55 -2.78 -0.87 16.06
N GLU A 56 -1.84 -1.80 16.08
CA GLU A 56 -0.75 -1.85 17.07
C GLU A 56 0.22 -0.67 16.94
N ARG A 57 0.57 -0.27 15.71
CA ARG A 57 1.61 0.74 15.48
C ARG A 57 1.07 2.17 15.36
N LEU A 58 -0.14 2.32 14.83
CA LEU A 58 -0.73 3.63 14.54
C LEU A 58 -1.99 3.93 15.37
N GLY A 59 -2.59 2.93 16.02
CA GLY A 59 -3.84 3.09 16.76
C GLY A 59 -5.08 3.30 15.88
N ILE A 60 -4.92 3.19 14.55
CA ILE A 60 -5.93 3.50 13.54
C ILE A 60 -6.74 2.23 13.21
N GLU A 61 -8.06 2.38 13.00
CA GLU A 61 -8.86 1.38 12.29
C GLU A 61 -8.75 1.65 10.79
N ALA A 62 -8.33 0.64 10.03
CA ALA A 62 -8.13 0.78 8.60
C ALA A 62 -9.47 0.75 7.86
N ASP A 63 -9.61 1.64 6.89
CA ASP A 63 -10.66 1.56 5.89
C ASP A 63 -10.30 0.49 4.85
N GLU A 64 -11.29 -0.03 4.11
CA GLU A 64 -11.07 -1.15 3.19
C GLU A 64 -11.66 -0.92 1.80
N VAL A 65 -10.96 -1.45 0.78
CA VAL A 65 -11.39 -1.48 -0.62
C VAL A 65 -11.26 -2.89 -1.20
N ASP A 66 -12.02 -3.18 -2.25
CA ASP A 66 -11.86 -4.39 -3.05
C ASP A 66 -10.57 -4.35 -3.86
N GLY A 67 -9.96 -5.51 -4.07
CA GLY A 67 -8.73 -5.66 -4.86
C GLY A 67 -7.58 -6.25 -4.07
N GLY A 68 -6.51 -6.59 -4.81
CA GLY A 68 -5.26 -7.11 -4.25
C GLY A 68 -4.16 -6.05 -4.16
N HIS A 69 -2.93 -6.50 -3.92
CA HIS A 69 -1.77 -5.64 -3.65
C HIS A 69 -1.59 -4.48 -4.65
N CYS A 70 -1.69 -4.78 -5.95
CA CYS A 70 -1.53 -3.80 -7.01
C CYS A 70 -2.86 -3.11 -7.39
N VAL A 71 -3.66 -2.68 -6.40
CA VAL A 71 -4.99 -2.05 -6.61
C VAL A 71 -4.92 -0.81 -7.50
N ALA A 72 -3.83 -0.04 -7.43
CA ALA A 72 -3.61 1.13 -8.29
C ALA A 72 -3.53 0.79 -9.78
N LEU A 73 -3.21 -0.46 -10.13
CA LEU A 73 -3.18 -0.94 -11.51
C LEU A 73 -4.48 -1.65 -11.91
N SER A 74 -5.09 -2.41 -10.98
CA SER A 74 -6.27 -3.23 -11.27
C SER A 74 -7.60 -2.49 -11.15
N ARG A 75 -7.69 -1.50 -10.26
CA ARG A 75 -8.90 -0.71 -9.96
C ARG A 75 -8.57 0.77 -9.72
N PRO A 76 -7.91 1.44 -10.69
CA PRO A 76 -7.39 2.80 -10.50
C PRO A 76 -8.47 3.84 -10.20
N LYS A 77 -9.65 3.72 -10.84
CA LYS A 77 -10.74 4.68 -10.69
C LYS A 77 -11.36 4.59 -9.30
N GLU A 78 -11.70 3.38 -8.87
CA GLU A 78 -12.29 3.10 -7.57
C GLU A 78 -11.35 3.49 -6.43
N LEU A 79 -10.05 3.22 -6.60
CA LEU A 79 -9.04 3.69 -5.64
C LEU A 79 -8.99 5.22 -5.59
N ALA A 80 -8.96 5.89 -6.75
CA ALA A 80 -8.92 7.36 -6.80
C ALA A 80 -10.16 7.98 -6.15
N ASP A 81 -11.36 7.48 -6.46
CA ASP A 81 -12.61 7.94 -5.86
C ASP A 81 -12.59 7.76 -4.33
N ARG A 82 -12.05 6.62 -3.84
CA ARG A 82 -11.90 6.37 -2.40
C ARG A 82 -10.92 7.32 -1.71
N LEU A 83 -9.83 7.67 -2.39
CA LEU A 83 -8.83 8.60 -1.86
C LEU A 83 -9.35 10.03 -1.84
N LEU A 84 -10.07 10.45 -2.90
CA LEU A 84 -10.68 11.76 -3.00
C LEU A 84 -11.77 11.98 -1.94
N SER A 85 -12.43 10.91 -1.47
CA SER A 85 -13.43 11.01 -0.40
C SER A 85 -12.85 11.38 0.98
N TYR A 86 -11.53 11.50 1.13
CA TYR A 86 -10.88 11.94 2.36
C TYR A 86 -10.56 13.44 2.39
N ILE A 87 -10.75 14.14 1.26
CA ILE A 87 -10.52 15.57 1.09
C ILE A 87 -11.87 16.29 1.17
#